data_AF-A0A7Y0HB58-F1
#
_entry.id   AF-A0A7Y0HB58-F1
#
_cell.length_a   1.000
_cell.length_b   1.000
_cell.length_c   1.000
_cell.angle_alpha   90.00
_cell.angle_beta   90.00
_cell.angle_gamma   90.00
#
_symmetry.space_group_name_H-M   'P 1'
#
loop_
_entity.id
_entity.type
_entity.pdbx_description
1 polymer ?
#
loop_
_entity_poly.entity_id
_entity_poly.type
_entity_poly.pdbx_seq_one_letter_code
_entity_poly.pdbx_strand_id
1 'polypeptide(L)' 'MSQQELADAINVSRKTICTVETSHFTPSVIIALKIAQHFSTSVERLFILDEHD' A
#
# COMPACT_ATOMS: atom_id res chain seq x y z
N MET A 1 -2.57 -13.53 -2.76
CA MET A 1 -2.09 -13.01 -1.46
C MET A 1 -3.27 -12.36 -0.76
N SER A 2 -3.47 -12.69 0.51
CA SER A 2 -4.45 -12.07 1.40
C SER A 2 -3.90 -10.77 2.00
N GLN A 3 -4.78 -9.92 2.53
CA GLN A 3 -4.38 -8.69 3.23
C GLN A 3 -3.46 -8.97 4.43
N GLN A 4 -3.68 -10.08 5.14
CA GLN A 4 -2.86 -10.46 6.29
C GLN A 4 -1.44 -10.82 5.85
N GLU A 5 -1.31 -11.63 4.80
CA GLU A 5 -0.01 -12.01 4.24
C GLU A 5 0.80 -10.80 3.78
N LEU A 6 0.16 -9.82 3.11
CA LEU A 6 0.84 -8.58 2.72
C LEU A 6 1.25 -7.76 3.95
N ALA A 7 0.38 -7.66 4.94
CA ALA A 7 0.64 -6.90 6.17
C ALA A 7 1.86 -7.46 6.91
N ASP A 8 1.92 -8.79 7.05
CA ASP A 8 3.03 -9.49 7.67
C ASP A 8 4.32 -9.32 6.86
N ALA A 9 4.22 -9.42 5.53
CA ALA A 9 5.38 -9.28 4.63
C ALA A 9 6.04 -7.90 4.69
N ILE A 10 5.27 -6.83 4.93
CA ILE A 10 5.81 -5.45 5.00
C ILE A 10 5.86 -4.89 6.44
N ASN A 11 5.58 -5.74 7.43
CA ASN A 11 5.57 -5.42 8.86
C ASN A 11 4.66 -4.22 9.20
N VAL A 12 3.38 -4.34 8.85
CA VAL A 12 2.30 -3.40 9.20
C VAL A 12 1.08 -4.17 9.70
N SER A 13 0.08 -3.47 10.24
CA SER A 13 -1.17 -4.13 10.65
C SER A 13 -2.04 -4.48 9.43
N ARG A 14 -2.83 -5.54 9.51
CA ARG A 14 -3.87 -5.85 8.51
C ARG A 14 -4.81 -4.67 8.28
N LYS A 15 -5.12 -3.89 9.34
CA LYS A 15 -5.94 -2.68 9.25
C LYS A 15 -5.29 -1.63 8.35
N THR A 16 -3.96 -1.49 8.39
CA THR A 16 -3.21 -0.60 7.51
C THR A 16 -3.43 -0.97 6.05
N ILE A 17 -3.25 -2.24 5.68
CA ILE A 17 -3.51 -2.72 4.31
C ILE A 17 -4.96 -2.48 3.90
N CYS A 18 -5.91 -2.82 4.78
CA CYS A 18 -7.34 -2.61 4.52
C CYS A 18 -7.67 -1.13 4.25
N THR A 19 -7.08 -0.20 5.02
CA THR A 19 -7.33 1.24 4.86
C THR A 19 -6.74 1.77 3.55
N VAL A 20 -5.60 1.23 3.11
CA VAL A 20 -4.98 1.56 1.81
C VAL A 20 -5.86 1.06 0.66
N GLU A 21 -6.42 -0.15 0.77
CA GLU A 21 -7.29 -0.72 -0.27
C GLU A 21 -8.66 -0.03 -0.37
N THR A 22 -9.20 0.49 0.72
CA THR A 22 -10.50 1.19 0.71
C THR A 22 -10.40 2.66 0.32
N SER A 23 -9.21 3.14 -0.09
CA SER A 23 -8.93 4.55 -0.45
C SER A 23 -9.40 5.58 0.59
N HIS A 24 -9.56 5.17 1.85
CA HIS A 24 -9.98 6.05 2.95
C HIS A 24 -8.80 6.83 3.54
N PHE A 25 -7.58 6.50 3.12
CA PHE A 25 -6.37 7.12 3.62
C PHE A 25 -5.24 7.03 2.59
N THR A 26 -4.60 8.15 2.30
CA THR A 26 -3.36 8.18 1.52
C THR A 26 -2.25 7.51 2.33
N PRO A 27 -1.68 6.38 1.89
CA PRO A 27 -0.59 5.74 2.63
C PRO A 27 0.58 6.72 2.80
N SER A 28 1.31 6.59 3.91
CA SER A 28 2.59 7.29 4.02
C SER A 28 3.56 6.79 2.94
N VAL A 29 4.49 7.65 2.53
CA VAL A 29 5.51 7.32 1.53
C VAL A 29 6.25 6.02 1.88
N ILE A 30 6.51 5.78 3.17
CA ILE A 30 7.17 4.55 3.65
C ILE A 30 6.33 3.30 3.33
N ILE A 31 5.01 3.34 3.56
CA ILE A 31 4.11 2.22 3.29
C ILE A 31 4.04 1.97 1.77
N ALA A 32 3.87 3.04 0.98
CA ALA A 32 3.82 2.94 -0.47
C ALA A 32 5.10 2.31 -1.04
N LEU A 33 6.28 2.74 -0.59
CA LEU A 33 7.57 2.17 -0.99
C LEU A 33 7.72 0.71 -0.59
N LYS A 34 7.32 0.33 0.62
CA LYS A 34 7.37 -1.07 1.09
C LYS A 34 6.50 -1.99 0.23
N ILE A 35 5.29 -1.55 -0.10
CA ILE A 35 4.37 -2.30 -0.97
C ILE A 35 4.99 -2.46 -2.37
N ALA A 36 5.50 -1.37 -2.94
CA ALA A 36 6.16 -1.40 -4.26
C ALA A 36 7.37 -2.34 -4.29
N GLN A 37 8.21 -2.31 -3.24
CA GLN A 37 9.34 -3.23 -3.10
C GLN A 37 8.88 -4.69 -2.98
N HIS A 38 7.84 -4.97 -2.20
CA HIS A 38 7.30 -6.32 -2.05
C HIS A 38 6.82 -6.90 -3.39
N PHE A 39 6.17 -6.08 -4.23
CA PHE A 39 5.71 -6.46 -5.56
C PHE A 39 6.78 -6.31 -6.67
N SER A 40 8.01 -5.94 -6.32
CA SER A 40 9.11 -5.71 -7.28
C SER A 40 8.72 -4.75 -8.43
N THR A 41 8.01 -3.68 -8.10
CA THR A 41 7.53 -2.66 -9.04
C THR A 41 7.84 -1.25 -8.54
N SER A 42 7.63 -0.24 -9.37
CA SER A 42 7.65 1.16 -8.95
C SER A 42 6.39 1.53 -8.18
N VAL A 43 6.52 2.47 -7.23
CA VAL A 43 5.40 3.06 -6.48
C VAL A 43 4.34 3.63 -7.41
N GLU A 44 4.78 4.28 -8.49
CA GLU A 44 3.95 4.98 -9.47
C GLU A 44 3.08 4.02 -10.32
N ARG A 45 3.41 2.72 -10.30
CA ARG A 45 2.59 1.69 -10.93
C ARG A 45 1.47 1.18 -10.01
N LEU A 46 1.59 1.42 -8.70
CA LEU A 46 0.63 0.98 -7.69
C LEU A 46 -0.24 2.12 -7.16
N PHE A 47 0.31 3.33 -7.10
CA PHE A 47 -0.35 4.51 -6.57
C PHE A 47 -0.32 5.61 -7.64
N ILE A 48 -1.50 6.13 -7.96
CA ILE A 48 -1.72 7.17 -8.97
C ILE A 48 -2.46 8.30 -8.25
N LEU A 49 -2.04 9.54 -8.50
CA LEU A 49 -2.78 10.71 -8.04
C LEU A 49 -4.03 10.85 -8.91
N ASP A 50 -5.20 10.93 -8.27
CA ASP A 50 -6.41 11.31 -8.98
C ASP A 50 -6.31 12.77 -9.40
N GLU A 51 -6.99 13.19 -10.47
CA GLU A 51 -6.94 14.58 -10.96
C GLU A 51 -7.56 15.59 -9.95
N HIS A 52 -8.14 15.07 -8.87
CA HIS A 52 -8.87 15.81 -7.85
C HIS A 52 -8.22 15.81 -6.45
N ASP A 53 -7.06 15.15 -6.28
CA ASP A 53 -6.24 15.15 -5.06
C ASP A 53 -5.00 16.06 -5.20
#